data_AF-A0A2W2CJR2-F1
#
_entry.id   AF-A0A2W2CJR2-F1
#
_cell.length_a   1.000
_cell.length_b   1.000
_cell.length_c   1.000
_cell.angle_alpha   90.00
_cell.angle_beta   90.00
_cell.angle_gamma   90.00
#
_symmetry.space_group_name_H-M   'P 1'
#
loop_
_entity.id
_entity.type
_entity.pdbx_description
1 polymer ?
#
loop_
_entity_poly.entity_id
_entity_poly.type
_entity_poly.pdbx_seq_one_letter_code
_entity_poly.pdbx_strand_id
1 'polypeptide(L)'
;MLLVAAGALGVAHVVGVLTDAPILRQAEVFALALLLAYALFAGLPSPRWAVPAGLAVLIFDAVRTMPSGRVDYGWQVFRYEPLELSGRLRDGLELTWAALVVVLVLALVARRHAGRPSRWALVGAVLTGGLVLGYLAVRVAHGLRKARPAWAGDGGRSDSIEFVTAALTPPLVLALGAIALATMLVGQGRRLAACGAGLLALAAMFHLDTAMALGPQRLSAYPVDPGVVFTQVFTFTPTLATAPALTSAAELAGCLLLVVGLCGGRPERTGSAGGEPAPVDG
;
A
#
# COMPACT_ATOMS: atom_id res chain seq x y z
N MET A 1 2.45 21.61 -12.07
CA MET A 1 3.21 22.03 -10.88
C MET A 1 2.92 21.16 -9.65
N LEU A 2 1.66 21.00 -9.21
CA LEU A 2 1.34 20.17 -8.03
C LEU A 2 1.89 18.74 -8.09
N LEU A 3 1.71 18.03 -9.22
CA LEU A 3 2.24 16.66 -9.38
C LEU A 3 3.78 16.57 -9.33
N VAL A 4 4.46 17.57 -9.92
CA VAL A 4 5.93 17.62 -9.93
C VAL A 4 6.44 17.85 -8.51
N ALA A 5 5.82 18.76 -7.77
CA ALA A 5 6.15 19.01 -6.37
C ALA A 5 5.86 17.79 -5.48
N ALA A 6 4.72 17.12 -5.68
CA ALA A 6 4.40 15.88 -4.97
C ALA A 6 5.44 14.77 -5.27
N GLY A 7 5.84 14.61 -6.53
CA GLY A 7 6.89 13.68 -6.93
C GLY A 7 8.25 14.01 -6.31
N ALA A 8 8.65 15.28 -6.31
CA ALA A 8 9.90 15.73 -5.71
C ALA A 8 9.94 15.48 -4.19
N LEU A 9 8.83 15.76 -3.48
CA LEU A 9 8.72 15.45 -2.06
C LEU A 9 8.73 13.94 -1.80
N GLY A 10 8.09 13.14 -2.66
CA GLY A 10 8.16 11.69 -2.58
C GLY A 10 9.58 11.16 -2.73
N VAL A 11 10.35 11.69 -3.69
CA VAL A 11 11.78 11.36 -3.85
C VAL A 11 12.58 11.77 -2.61
N ALA A 12 12.36 12.98 -2.09
CA ALA A 12 13.03 13.45 -0.89
C ALA A 12 12.72 12.56 0.33
N HIS A 13 11.48 12.08 0.46
CA HIS A 13 11.11 11.11 1.49
C HIS A 13 11.86 9.79 1.32
N VAL A 14 11.83 9.19 0.12
CA VAL A 14 12.52 7.91 -0.17
C VAL A 14 14.03 8.02 0.08
N VAL A 15 14.66 9.11 -0.36
CA VAL A 15 16.08 9.36 -0.09
C VAL A 15 16.32 9.48 1.41
N GLY A 16 15.47 10.23 2.14
CA GLY A 16 15.58 10.36 3.57
C GLY A 16 15.48 9.03 4.32
N VAL A 17 14.63 8.10 3.84
CA VAL A 17 14.54 6.72 4.35
C VAL A 17 15.80 5.93 4.04
N LEU A 18 16.31 6.00 2.80
CA LEU A 18 17.53 5.29 2.38
C LEU A 18 18.76 5.72 3.17
N THR A 19 18.86 7.01 3.49
CA THR A 19 20.02 7.59 4.19
C THR A 19 19.84 7.60 5.70
N ASP A 20 18.72 7.13 6.22
CA ASP A 20 18.33 7.25 7.64
C ASP A 20 18.46 8.71 8.15
N ALA A 21 18.21 9.67 7.25
CA ALA A 21 18.42 11.10 7.48
C ALA A 21 17.30 11.86 6.77
N PRO A 22 16.14 12.08 7.43
CA PRO A 22 14.99 12.69 6.78
C PRO A 22 15.33 14.12 6.33
N ILE A 23 15.40 14.35 5.01
CA ILE A 23 15.62 15.67 4.41
C ILE A 23 14.53 16.64 4.87
N LEU A 24 13.28 16.15 4.87
CA LEU A 24 12.12 16.85 5.38
C LEU A 24 11.20 15.84 6.07
N ARG A 25 11.04 15.98 7.39
CA ARG A 25 10.25 15.04 8.21
C ARG A 25 8.80 14.89 7.71
N GLN A 26 8.25 15.97 7.16
CA GLN A 26 6.87 16.08 6.68
C GLN A 26 6.73 15.79 5.16
N ALA A 27 7.79 15.34 4.47
CA ALA A 27 7.78 15.20 3.01
C ALA A 27 6.62 14.34 2.49
N GLU A 28 6.35 13.22 3.16
CA GLU A 28 5.25 12.32 2.83
C GLU A 28 3.88 12.99 2.97
N VAL A 29 3.61 13.60 4.13
CA VAL A 29 2.35 14.31 4.42
C VAL A 29 2.11 15.41 3.37
N PHE A 30 3.15 16.18 3.03
CA PHE A 30 3.04 17.22 2.01
C PHE A 30 2.86 16.64 0.60
N ALA A 31 3.52 15.54 0.25
CA ALA A 31 3.33 14.87 -1.03
C ALA A 31 1.87 14.40 -1.18
N LEU A 32 1.31 13.76 -0.16
CA LEU A 32 -0.08 13.31 -0.13
C LEU A 32 -1.06 14.49 -0.16
N ALA A 33 -0.78 15.56 0.58
CA ALA A 33 -1.61 16.78 0.56
C ALA A 33 -1.61 17.46 -0.82
N LEU A 34 -0.48 17.50 -1.51
CA LEU A 34 -0.40 18.02 -2.88
C LEU A 34 -1.13 17.12 -3.88
N LEU A 35 -1.08 15.79 -3.71
CA LEU A 35 -1.88 14.86 -4.50
C LEU A 35 -3.38 15.07 -4.26
N LEU A 36 -3.78 15.31 -3.00
CA LEU A 36 -5.16 15.63 -2.64
C LEU A 36 -5.62 16.93 -3.28
N ALA A 37 -4.82 17.98 -3.18
CA ALA A 37 -5.08 19.26 -3.85
C ALA A 37 -5.22 19.05 -5.37
N TYR A 38 -4.28 18.33 -5.98
CA TYR A 38 -4.35 18.02 -7.41
C TYR A 38 -5.65 17.27 -7.78
N ALA A 39 -6.04 16.26 -7.00
CA ALA A 39 -7.27 15.51 -7.24
C ALA A 39 -8.52 16.40 -7.15
N LEU A 40 -8.58 17.33 -6.19
CA LEU A 40 -9.68 18.28 -6.05
C LEU A 40 -9.77 19.25 -7.25
N PHE A 41 -8.63 19.71 -7.78
CA PHE A 41 -8.59 20.65 -8.90
C PHE A 41 -8.73 20.00 -10.29
N ALA A 42 -8.20 18.79 -10.50
CA ALA A 42 -8.15 18.15 -11.81
C ALA A 42 -9.53 17.67 -12.33
N GLY A 43 -10.53 17.59 -11.44
CA GLY A 43 -11.87 17.14 -11.76
C GLY A 43 -11.93 15.61 -11.84
N LEU A 44 -12.40 14.99 -10.76
CA LEU A 44 -12.40 13.54 -10.62
C LEU A 44 -13.52 12.86 -11.43
N PRO A 45 -13.29 11.62 -11.90
CA PRO A 45 -14.36 10.79 -12.42
C PRO A 45 -15.39 10.53 -11.31
N SER A 46 -16.66 10.41 -11.70
CA SER A 46 -17.71 10.02 -10.74
C SER A 46 -17.40 8.62 -10.18
N PRO A 47 -17.55 8.40 -8.86
CA PRO A 47 -17.86 9.37 -7.82
C PRO A 47 -16.65 10.21 -7.40
N ARG A 48 -16.82 11.54 -7.39
CA ARG A 48 -15.76 12.53 -7.15
C ARG A 48 -15.13 12.50 -5.75
N TRP A 49 -15.72 11.76 -4.81
CA TRP A 49 -15.26 11.71 -3.42
C TRP A 49 -14.26 10.58 -3.16
N ALA A 50 -14.18 9.56 -4.02
CA ALA A 50 -13.44 8.33 -3.73
C ALA A 50 -11.93 8.55 -3.55
N VAL A 51 -11.31 9.28 -4.48
CA VAL A 51 -9.88 9.60 -4.43
C VAL A 51 -9.56 10.54 -3.25
N PRO A 52 -10.30 11.65 -3.02
CA PRO A 52 -10.09 12.50 -1.86
C PRO A 52 -10.23 11.77 -0.53
N ALA A 53 -11.23 10.90 -0.40
CA ALA A 53 -11.44 10.12 0.81
C ALA A 53 -10.26 9.16 1.07
N GLY A 54 -9.79 8.46 0.04
CA GLY A 54 -8.61 7.60 0.15
C GLY A 54 -7.35 8.38 0.54
N LEU A 55 -7.09 9.53 -0.09
CA LEU A 55 -5.95 10.38 0.25
C LEU A 55 -6.06 10.99 1.64
N ALA A 56 -7.25 11.36 2.11
CA ALA A 56 -7.46 11.86 3.46
C ALA A 56 -7.13 10.78 4.51
N VAL A 57 -7.50 9.52 4.25
CA VAL A 57 -7.15 8.39 5.10
C VAL A 57 -5.62 8.20 5.16
N LEU A 58 -4.94 8.26 4.02
CA LEU A 58 -3.47 8.18 3.96
C LEU A 58 -2.79 9.35 4.69
N ILE A 59 -3.29 10.58 4.55
CA ILE A 59 -2.77 11.75 5.26
C ILE A 59 -2.97 11.58 6.77
N PHE A 60 -4.15 11.15 7.20
CA PHE A 60 -4.43 10.91 8.62
C PHE A 60 -3.48 9.86 9.20
N ASP A 61 -3.25 8.78 8.47
CA ASP A 61 -2.30 7.73 8.86
C ASP A 61 -0.86 8.26 8.91
N ALA A 62 -0.43 9.01 7.89
CA ALA A 62 0.87 9.69 7.83
C ALA A 62 1.09 10.62 9.02
N VAL A 63 0.09 11.41 9.39
CA VAL A 63 0.16 12.31 10.55
C VAL A 63 0.17 11.54 11.86
N ARG A 64 -0.68 10.52 12.02
CA ARG A 64 -0.77 9.70 13.23
C ARG A 64 0.55 8.99 13.52
N THR A 65 1.19 8.49 12.49
CA THR A 65 2.45 7.76 12.62
C THR A 65 3.64 8.71 12.63
N MET A 66 3.51 9.98 12.24
CA MET A 66 4.63 10.90 12.25
C MET A 66 5.23 11.02 13.67
N PRO A 67 6.54 10.78 13.85
CA PRO A 67 7.13 10.86 15.18
C PRO A 67 7.03 12.30 15.68
N SER A 68 6.62 12.48 16.93
CA SER A 68 6.33 13.80 17.51
C SER A 68 7.50 14.37 18.34
N GLY A 69 8.50 13.56 18.71
CA GLY A 69 9.64 13.95 19.56
C GLY A 69 11.03 13.64 18.98
N ARG A 70 12.08 14.01 19.71
CA ARG A 70 13.43 13.41 19.55
C ARG A 70 13.34 11.98 20.10
N VAL A 71 13.85 11.02 19.35
CA VAL A 71 13.94 9.63 19.83
C VAL A 71 15.03 9.61 20.91
N ASP A 72 14.63 9.67 22.17
CA ASP A 72 15.54 9.43 23.28
C ASP A 72 15.80 7.92 23.32
N TYR A 73 17.01 7.52 22.93
CA TYR A 73 17.50 6.14 23.01
C TYR A 73 17.72 5.75 24.48
N GLY A 74 16.64 5.67 25.26
CA GLY A 74 16.65 5.07 26.59
C GLY A 74 16.67 3.55 26.45
N TRP A 75 17.41 2.87 27.34
CA TRP A 75 17.36 1.41 27.45
C TRP A 75 15.92 0.97 27.75
N GLN A 76 15.28 0.29 26.80
CA GLN A 76 13.97 -0.31 27.01
C GLN A 76 14.16 -1.71 27.62
N VAL A 77 13.61 -1.92 28.82
CA VAL A 77 13.65 -3.21 29.50
C VAL A 77 12.56 -4.10 28.92
N PHE A 78 12.96 -5.18 28.25
CA PHE A 78 12.07 -6.18 27.69
C PHE A 78 11.24 -6.86 28.78
N ARG A 79 9.93 -6.61 28.78
CA ARG A 79 8.97 -7.46 29.48
C ARG A 79 8.31 -8.37 28.46
N TYR A 80 8.39 -9.67 28.71
CA TYR A 80 7.68 -10.67 27.94
C TYR A 80 6.19 -10.55 28.27
N GLU A 81 5.40 -9.94 27.38
CA GLU A 81 3.95 -10.03 27.46
C GLU A 81 3.45 -11.31 26.77
N PRO A 82 2.43 -11.98 27.34
CA PRO A 82 1.82 -13.14 26.71
C PRO A 82 1.23 -12.76 25.35
N LEU A 83 1.48 -13.63 24.36
CA LEU A 83 1.12 -13.44 22.96
C LEU A 83 -0.41 -13.46 22.75
N GLU A 84 -1.05 -12.30 22.67
CA GLU A 84 -2.48 -12.22 22.30
C GLU A 84 -2.68 -12.15 20.77
N LEU A 85 -3.57 -12.99 20.24
CA LEU A 85 -3.95 -13.01 18.80
C LEU A 85 -4.48 -11.64 18.31
N SER A 86 -5.23 -10.95 19.18
CA SER A 86 -5.83 -9.63 18.96
C SER A 86 -4.76 -8.55 18.70
N GLY A 87 -3.69 -8.54 19.50
CA GLY A 87 -2.59 -7.59 19.37
C GLY A 87 -1.90 -7.70 18.02
N ARG A 88 -1.69 -8.91 17.52
CA ARG A 88 -0.94 -9.15 16.27
C ARG A 88 -1.75 -8.92 15.01
N LEU A 89 -3.05 -9.23 15.04
CA LEU A 89 -3.95 -8.79 13.98
C LEU A 89 -3.96 -7.27 13.91
N ARG A 90 -3.98 -6.62 15.08
CA ARG A 90 -3.89 -5.17 15.19
C ARG A 90 -2.57 -4.65 14.63
N ASP A 91 -1.42 -5.25 14.92
CA ASP A 91 -0.13 -4.82 14.37
C ASP A 91 -0.08 -4.94 12.85
N GLY A 92 -0.51 -6.08 12.29
CA GLY A 92 -0.59 -6.29 10.85
C GLY A 92 -1.58 -5.33 10.18
N LEU A 93 -2.67 -4.99 10.88
CA LEU A 93 -3.66 -4.02 10.43
C LEU A 93 -3.08 -2.61 10.52
N GLU A 94 -2.42 -2.23 11.60
CA GLU A 94 -1.76 -0.93 11.77
C GLU A 94 -0.74 -0.69 10.65
N LEU A 95 -0.07 -1.73 10.14
CA LEU A 95 0.84 -1.66 8.98
C LEU A 95 0.14 -1.39 7.63
N THR A 96 -1.11 -1.78 7.45
CA THR A 96 -1.73 -1.83 6.10
C THR A 96 -3.12 -1.21 5.99
N TRP A 97 -3.72 -0.77 7.10
CA TRP A 97 -5.13 -0.37 7.14
C TRP A 97 -5.44 0.79 6.20
N ALA A 98 -4.57 1.80 6.12
CA ALA A 98 -4.81 2.98 5.29
C ALA A 98 -4.80 2.63 3.79
N ALA A 99 -3.79 1.87 3.36
CA ALA A 99 -3.70 1.36 1.99
C ALA A 99 -4.88 0.42 1.67
N LEU A 100 -5.30 -0.41 2.62
CA LEU A 100 -6.42 -1.34 2.48
C LEU A 100 -7.75 -0.59 2.31
N VAL A 101 -7.99 0.45 3.11
CA VAL A 101 -9.17 1.33 2.96
C VAL A 101 -9.17 1.99 1.58
N VAL A 102 -8.04 2.54 1.12
CA VAL A 102 -7.93 3.14 -0.21
C VAL A 102 -8.27 2.14 -1.31
N VAL A 103 -7.65 0.95 -1.27
CA VAL A 103 -7.88 -0.10 -2.26
C VAL A 103 -9.34 -0.56 -2.24
N LEU A 104 -9.95 -0.75 -1.07
CA LEU A 104 -11.35 -1.15 -0.94
C LEU A 104 -12.32 -0.10 -1.47
N VAL A 105 -12.12 1.17 -1.13
CA VAL A 105 -12.95 2.28 -1.62
C VAL A 105 -12.85 2.37 -3.14
N LEU A 106 -11.64 2.34 -3.70
CA LEU A 106 -11.43 2.39 -5.14
C LEU A 106 -11.97 1.16 -5.85
N ALA A 107 -11.81 -0.05 -5.29
CA ALA A 107 -12.34 -1.28 -5.86
C ALA A 107 -13.86 -1.30 -5.85
N LEU A 108 -14.50 -0.85 -4.77
CA LEU A 108 -15.96 -0.74 -4.69
C LEU A 108 -16.50 0.21 -5.76
N VAL A 109 -15.83 1.35 -5.94
CA VAL A 109 -16.16 2.36 -6.93
C VAL A 109 -15.93 1.85 -8.35
N ALA A 110 -14.78 1.24 -8.62
CA ALA A 110 -14.44 0.67 -9.90
C ALA A 110 -15.44 -0.43 -10.29
N ARG A 111 -15.81 -1.30 -9.34
CA ARG A 111 -16.79 -2.37 -9.56
C ARG A 111 -18.17 -1.85 -9.94
N ARG A 112 -18.61 -0.70 -9.40
CA ARG A 112 -19.90 -0.09 -9.79
C ARG A 112 -19.91 0.44 -11.22
N HIS A 113 -18.75 0.76 -11.78
CA HIS A 113 -18.61 1.31 -13.13
C HIS A 113 -17.97 0.34 -14.13
N ALA A 114 -17.56 -0.84 -13.68
CA ALA A 114 -16.93 -1.83 -14.53
C ALA A 114 -17.98 -2.59 -15.36
N GLY A 115 -17.77 -2.63 -16.68
CA GLY A 115 -18.32 -3.68 -17.53
C GLY A 115 -17.70 -5.04 -17.17
N ARG A 116 -18.15 -6.11 -17.85
CA ARG A 116 -17.59 -7.45 -17.64
C ARG A 116 -16.05 -7.43 -17.84
N PRO A 117 -15.26 -7.93 -16.88
CA PRO A 117 -13.81 -7.95 -17.02
C PRO A 117 -13.39 -8.78 -18.23
N SER A 118 -12.36 -8.32 -18.95
CA SER A 118 -11.76 -9.09 -20.04
C SER A 118 -11.26 -10.43 -19.53
N ARG A 119 -11.49 -11.51 -20.29
CA ARG A 119 -11.01 -12.86 -19.95
C ARG A 119 -9.51 -12.87 -19.68
N TRP A 120 -8.74 -12.11 -20.47
CA TRP A 120 -7.29 -11.97 -20.30
C TRP A 120 -6.89 -11.23 -19.03
N ALA A 121 -7.65 -10.20 -18.63
CA ALA A 121 -7.42 -9.51 -17.37
C ALA A 121 -7.69 -10.43 -16.17
N LEU A 122 -8.73 -11.28 -16.26
CA LEU A 122 -9.04 -12.27 -15.23
C LEU A 122 -7.98 -13.37 -15.15
N VAL A 123 -7.51 -13.88 -16.29
CA VAL A 123 -6.39 -14.84 -16.34
C VAL A 123 -5.14 -14.22 -15.70
N GLY A 124 -4.80 -12.98 -16.05
CA GLY A 124 -3.71 -12.25 -15.41
C GLY A 124 -3.88 -12.13 -13.90
N ALA A 125 -5.07 -11.74 -13.43
CA ALA A 125 -5.40 -11.64 -12.01
C ALA A 125 -5.18 -12.97 -11.27
N VAL A 126 -5.69 -14.06 -11.83
CA VAL A 126 -5.58 -15.40 -11.25
C VAL A 126 -4.13 -15.86 -11.21
N LEU A 127 -3.37 -15.63 -12.28
CA LEU A 127 -1.94 -15.97 -12.33
C LEU A 127 -1.15 -15.15 -11.30
N THR A 128 -1.33 -13.83 -11.25
CA THR A 128 -0.63 -12.97 -10.30
C THR A 128 -1.03 -13.29 -8.86
N GLY A 129 -2.33 -13.49 -8.58
CA GLY A 129 -2.81 -13.90 -7.27
C GLY A 129 -2.26 -15.28 -6.85
N GLY A 130 -2.22 -16.23 -7.78
CA GLY A 130 -1.60 -17.53 -7.59
C GLY A 130 -0.11 -17.44 -7.29
N LEU A 131 0.62 -16.55 -7.95
CA LEU A 131 2.05 -16.29 -7.69
C LEU A 131 2.25 -15.69 -6.29
N VAL A 132 1.41 -14.73 -5.87
CA VAL A 132 1.46 -14.16 -4.52
C VAL A 132 1.20 -15.22 -3.44
N LEU A 133 0.15 -16.02 -3.62
CA LEU A 133 -0.19 -17.11 -2.70
C LEU A 133 0.90 -18.20 -2.68
N GLY A 134 1.45 -18.56 -3.84
CA GLY A 134 2.53 -19.53 -3.96
C GLY A 134 3.82 -19.04 -3.29
N TYR A 135 4.19 -17.76 -3.50
CA TYR A 135 5.30 -17.13 -2.81
C TYR A 135 5.12 -17.17 -1.30
N LEU A 136 3.94 -16.78 -0.82
CA LEU A 136 3.61 -16.78 0.60
C LEU A 136 3.74 -18.18 1.20
N ALA A 137 3.20 -19.20 0.53
CA ALA A 137 3.28 -20.59 0.98
C ALA A 137 4.74 -21.07 1.09
N VAL A 138 5.59 -20.76 0.11
CA VAL A 138 7.02 -21.10 0.13
C VAL A 138 7.74 -20.41 1.29
N ARG A 139 7.47 -19.12 1.50
CA ARG A 139 8.11 -18.33 2.55
C ARG A 139 7.68 -18.77 3.95
N VAL A 140 6.39 -19.02 4.16
CA VAL A 140 5.87 -19.61 5.40
C VAL A 140 6.49 -20.99 5.62
N ALA A 141 6.50 -21.88 4.64
CA ALA A 141 7.11 -23.20 4.77
C ALA A 141 8.62 -23.11 5.11
N HIS A 142 9.34 -22.14 4.54
CA HIS A 142 10.73 -21.88 4.87
C HIS A 142 10.91 -21.38 6.31
N GLY A 143 10.08 -20.44 6.75
CA GLY A 143 10.06 -19.94 8.13
C GLY A 143 9.75 -21.04 9.14
N LEU A 144 8.70 -21.83 8.89
CA LEU A 144 8.32 -22.98 9.72
C LEU A 144 9.45 -24.03 9.80
N ARG A 145 10.13 -24.32 8.68
CA ARG A 145 11.29 -25.24 8.68
C ARG A 145 12.45 -24.72 9.53
N LYS A 146 12.74 -23.43 9.47
CA LYS A 146 13.78 -22.80 10.31
C LYS A 146 13.43 -22.81 11.79
N ALA A 147 12.15 -22.65 12.13
CA ALA A 147 11.69 -22.60 13.51
C ALA A 147 11.48 -24.00 14.13
N ARG A 148 11.41 -25.06 13.32
CA ARG A 148 11.22 -26.46 13.75
C ARG A 148 12.17 -26.95 14.86
N PRO A 149 13.48 -26.61 14.89
CA PRO A 149 14.38 -27.04 15.97
C PRO A 149 14.02 -26.41 17.32
N ALA A 150 13.49 -25.18 17.32
CA ALA A 150 13.10 -24.45 18.52
C ALA A 150 11.79 -24.96 19.13
N TRP A 151 10.93 -25.60 18.32
CA TRP A 151 9.60 -26.11 18.74
C TRP A 151 9.61 -27.57 19.22
N ALA A 152 10.75 -28.26 19.16
CA ALA A 152 10.82 -29.65 19.61
C ALA A 152 10.75 -29.81 21.14
N GLY A 153 10.89 -28.73 21.91
CA GLY A 153 10.89 -28.75 23.37
C GLY A 153 9.58 -28.29 24.04
N ASP A 154 8.65 -27.65 23.32
CA ASP A 154 7.48 -27.01 23.92
C ASP A 154 6.25 -27.14 23.00
N GLY A 155 5.06 -27.35 23.56
CA GLY A 155 3.80 -27.61 22.83
C GLY A 155 3.28 -26.49 21.90
N GLY A 156 4.08 -25.46 21.60
CA GLY A 156 3.70 -24.20 20.94
C GLY A 156 3.56 -24.23 19.41
N ARG A 157 3.30 -25.39 18.79
CA ARG A 157 3.18 -25.50 17.32
C ARG A 157 1.86 -24.91 16.79
N SER A 158 0.75 -25.07 17.50
CA SER A 158 -0.56 -24.54 17.08
C SER A 158 -0.55 -23.02 17.10
N ASP A 159 -0.08 -22.44 18.20
CA ASP A 159 -0.02 -20.99 18.43
C ASP A 159 0.86 -20.27 17.40
N SER A 160 1.90 -20.95 16.90
CA SER A 160 2.81 -20.40 15.89
C SER A 160 2.17 -20.29 14.50
N ILE A 161 1.28 -21.23 14.13
CA ILE A 161 0.59 -21.19 12.84
C ILE A 161 -0.48 -20.10 12.86
N GLU A 162 -1.32 -20.08 13.90
CA GLU A 162 -2.35 -19.05 14.09
C GLU A 162 -1.71 -17.66 14.10
N PHE A 163 -0.59 -17.51 14.79
CA PHE A 163 0.22 -16.29 14.81
C PHE A 163 0.63 -15.82 13.40
N VAL A 164 1.28 -16.70 12.64
CA VAL A 164 1.77 -16.37 11.29
C VAL A 164 0.59 -16.01 10.40
N THR A 165 -0.53 -16.72 10.50
CA THR A 165 -1.72 -16.41 9.70
C THR A 165 -2.33 -15.05 10.04
N ALA A 166 -2.45 -14.69 11.33
CA ALA A 166 -3.05 -13.43 11.75
C ALA A 166 -2.23 -12.22 11.26
N ALA A 167 -0.91 -12.26 11.41
CA ALA A 167 -0.02 -11.17 10.99
C ALA A 167 0.05 -11.00 9.47
N LEU A 168 -0.05 -12.09 8.71
CA LEU A 168 0.03 -12.06 7.25
C LEU A 168 -1.29 -11.72 6.57
N THR A 169 -2.42 -11.82 7.28
CA THR A 169 -3.75 -11.63 6.69
C THR A 169 -3.93 -10.22 6.12
N PRO A 170 -3.67 -9.12 6.86
CA PRO A 170 -3.87 -7.77 6.33
C PRO A 170 -3.06 -7.45 5.05
N PRO A 171 -1.72 -7.67 4.98
CA PRO A 171 -0.97 -7.42 3.76
C PRO A 171 -1.35 -8.38 2.61
N LEU A 172 -1.77 -9.61 2.90
CA LEU A 172 -2.30 -10.51 1.87
C LEU A 172 -3.61 -9.99 1.27
N VAL A 173 -4.54 -9.53 2.11
CA VAL A 173 -5.80 -8.93 1.65
C VAL A 173 -5.52 -7.67 0.83
N LEU A 174 -4.57 -6.84 1.25
CA LEU A 174 -4.12 -5.68 0.49
C LEU A 174 -3.58 -6.07 -0.90
N ALA A 175 -2.68 -7.06 -0.96
CA ALA A 175 -2.09 -7.52 -2.23
C ALA A 175 -3.16 -8.01 -3.20
N LEU A 176 -4.07 -8.88 -2.73
CA LEU A 176 -5.15 -9.42 -3.55
C LEU A 176 -6.15 -8.34 -3.97
N GLY A 177 -6.49 -7.42 -3.06
CA GLY A 177 -7.34 -6.28 -3.36
C GLY A 177 -6.74 -5.35 -4.41
N ALA A 178 -5.44 -5.09 -4.33
CA ALA A 178 -4.71 -4.27 -5.27
C ALA A 178 -4.62 -4.92 -6.66
N ILE A 179 -4.41 -6.23 -6.74
CA ILE A 179 -4.47 -7.00 -8.00
C ILE A 179 -5.87 -6.92 -8.62
N ALA A 180 -6.91 -7.14 -7.81
CA ALA A 180 -8.29 -7.03 -8.28
C ALA A 180 -8.59 -5.63 -8.80
N LEU A 181 -8.21 -4.58 -8.07
CA LEU A 181 -8.34 -3.19 -8.50
C LEU A 181 -7.60 -2.93 -9.81
N ALA A 182 -6.35 -3.38 -9.95
CA ALA A 182 -5.58 -3.23 -11.18
C ALA A 182 -6.32 -3.83 -12.38
N THR A 183 -6.90 -5.02 -12.23
CA THR A 183 -7.61 -5.71 -13.32
C THR A 183 -8.88 -4.98 -13.73
N MET A 184 -9.62 -4.41 -12.78
CA MET A 184 -10.79 -3.57 -13.05
C MET A 184 -10.37 -2.31 -13.81
N LEU A 185 -9.28 -1.66 -13.39
CA LEU A 185 -8.77 -0.44 -14.01
C LEU A 185 -8.25 -0.70 -15.43
N VAL A 186 -7.59 -1.84 -15.69
CA VAL A 186 -7.23 -2.28 -17.05
C VAL A 186 -8.48 -2.45 -17.92
N GLY A 187 -9.52 -3.10 -17.40
CA GLY A 187 -10.80 -3.26 -18.10
C GLY A 187 -11.49 -1.93 -18.44
N GLN A 188 -11.23 -0.89 -17.65
CA GLN A 188 -11.71 0.48 -17.88
C GLN A 188 -10.78 1.31 -18.77
N GLY A 189 -9.69 0.74 -19.31
CA GLY A 189 -8.70 1.46 -20.11
C GLY A 189 -7.77 2.39 -19.32
N ARG A 190 -7.82 2.37 -17.98
CA ARG A 190 -7.05 3.25 -17.09
C ARG A 190 -5.69 2.63 -16.76
N ARG A 191 -4.83 2.49 -17.76
CA ARG A 191 -3.54 1.79 -17.64
C ARG A 191 -2.63 2.37 -16.56
N LEU A 192 -2.51 3.70 -16.46
CA LEU A 192 -1.68 4.35 -15.43
C LEU A 192 -2.18 4.04 -14.02
N ALA A 193 -3.50 4.10 -13.81
CA ALA A 193 -4.08 3.76 -12.51
C ALA A 193 -3.89 2.28 -12.17
N ALA A 194 -4.00 1.39 -13.17
CA ALA A 194 -3.72 -0.02 -13.00
C ALA A 194 -2.24 -0.28 -12.63
N CYS A 195 -1.30 0.43 -13.25
CA CYS A 195 0.12 0.38 -12.86
C CYS A 195 0.30 0.82 -11.40
N GLY A 196 -0.38 1.88 -10.97
CA GLY A 196 -0.34 2.33 -9.58
C GLY A 196 -0.89 1.28 -8.60
N ALA A 197 -2.00 0.63 -8.93
CA ALA A 197 -2.52 -0.49 -8.13
C ALA A 197 -1.56 -1.69 -8.12
N GLY A 198 -0.88 -1.98 -9.24
CA GLY A 198 0.18 -3.00 -9.29
C GLY A 198 1.36 -2.69 -8.35
N LEU A 199 1.78 -1.42 -8.25
CA LEU A 199 2.81 -1.01 -7.29
C LEU A 199 2.35 -1.15 -5.84
N LEU A 200 1.07 -0.91 -5.52
CA LEU A 200 0.52 -1.20 -4.19
C LEU A 200 0.53 -2.71 -3.87
N ALA A 201 0.27 -3.57 -4.87
CA ALA A 201 0.40 -5.01 -4.68
C ALA A 201 1.86 -5.42 -4.39
N LEU A 202 2.83 -4.78 -5.06
CA LEU A 202 4.25 -4.99 -4.78
C LEU A 202 4.64 -4.50 -3.38
N ALA A 203 4.14 -3.34 -2.95
CA ALA A 203 4.35 -2.86 -1.59
C ALA A 203 3.79 -3.82 -0.53
N ALA A 204 2.58 -4.35 -0.77
CA ALA A 204 1.99 -5.36 0.08
C ALA A 204 2.86 -6.63 0.21
N MET A 205 3.61 -6.99 -0.84
CA MET A 205 4.59 -8.09 -0.78
C MET A 205 5.78 -7.76 0.11
N PHE A 206 6.28 -6.51 0.09
CA PHE A 206 7.31 -6.09 1.04
C PHE A 206 6.80 -6.08 2.48
N HIS A 207 5.54 -5.71 2.70
CA HIS A 207 4.88 -5.84 4.02
C HIS A 207 4.78 -7.29 4.48
N LEU A 208 4.45 -8.23 3.58
CA LEU A 208 4.46 -9.67 3.88
C LEU A 208 5.86 -10.14 4.31
N ASP A 209 6.90 -9.74 3.57
CA ASP A 209 8.27 -10.10 3.90
C ASP A 209 8.74 -9.50 5.22
N THR A 210 8.31 -8.27 5.51
CA THR A 210 8.57 -7.59 6.77
C THR A 210 7.91 -8.31 7.95
N ALA A 211 6.62 -8.64 7.82
CA ALA A 211 5.88 -9.40 8.82
C ALA A 211 6.52 -10.77 9.10
N MET A 212 7.03 -11.45 8.07
CA MET A 212 7.76 -12.72 8.23
C MET A 212 9.15 -12.55 8.85
N ALA A 213 9.87 -11.48 8.51
CA ALA A 213 11.22 -11.21 9.02
C ALA A 213 11.22 -10.88 10.52
N LEU A 214 10.18 -10.20 11.01
CA LEU A 214 10.05 -9.90 12.43
C LEU A 214 9.88 -11.16 13.31
N GLY A 215 9.27 -12.20 12.76
CA GLY A 215 9.09 -13.49 13.45
C GLY A 215 8.25 -13.43 14.74
N PRO A 216 7.94 -14.58 15.35
CA PRO A 216 7.06 -14.66 16.53
C PRO A 216 7.57 -13.92 17.77
N GLN A 217 8.89 -13.79 17.90
CA GLN A 217 9.54 -13.28 19.11
C GLN A 217 9.79 -11.77 19.09
N ARG A 218 9.81 -11.10 17.92
CA ARG A 218 10.11 -9.65 17.86
C ARG A 218 8.90 -8.75 17.62
N LEU A 219 7.76 -9.30 17.22
CA LEU A 219 6.52 -8.51 17.05
C LEU A 219 5.93 -8.02 18.38
N SER A 220 6.14 -8.75 19.49
CA SER A 220 5.62 -8.35 20.83
C SER A 220 6.62 -7.55 21.67
N ALA A 221 7.88 -7.45 21.23
CA ALA A 221 8.99 -6.91 22.03
C ALA A 221 9.33 -5.45 21.72
N TYR A 222 8.55 -4.81 20.84
CA TYR A 222 8.76 -3.42 20.47
C TYR A 222 7.51 -2.63 20.84
N PRO A 223 7.59 -1.60 21.69
CA PRO A 223 6.57 -0.58 21.66
C PRO A 223 6.55 -0.08 20.22
N VAL A 224 5.39 -0.20 19.58
CA VAL A 224 5.06 0.52 18.35
C VAL A 224 5.12 2.00 18.73
N ASP A 225 6.33 2.55 18.79
CA ASP A 225 6.53 3.98 18.97
C ASP A 225 6.03 4.60 17.67
N PRO A 226 5.01 5.47 17.70
CA PRO A 226 4.36 5.99 16.50
C PRO A 226 5.40 6.68 15.61
N GLY A 227 5.75 6.03 14.51
CA GLY A 227 6.93 6.39 13.71
C GLY A 227 6.88 5.92 12.25
N VAL A 228 6.04 6.59 11.46
CA VAL A 228 5.92 6.67 9.99
C VAL A 228 5.34 5.43 9.30
N VAL A 229 4.21 5.63 8.59
CA VAL A 229 3.45 4.63 7.78
C VAL A 229 4.36 3.72 6.95
N PHE A 230 5.52 4.21 6.53
CA PHE A 230 6.41 3.54 5.58
C PHE A 230 7.79 3.13 6.14
N THR A 231 8.09 3.37 7.43
CA THR A 231 9.41 3.07 8.02
C THR A 231 9.40 2.38 9.39
N GLN A 232 8.23 2.07 9.96
CA GLN A 232 8.05 1.58 11.34
C GLN A 232 8.80 0.31 11.79
N VAL A 233 9.59 -0.38 10.95
CA VAL A 233 10.14 -1.69 11.33
C VAL A 233 11.67 -1.82 11.27
N PHE A 234 12.41 -0.90 10.66
CA PHE A 234 13.79 -1.23 10.26
C PHE A 234 14.85 -0.28 10.81
N THR A 235 14.93 -0.17 12.13
CA THR A 235 16.13 0.37 12.81
C THR A 235 17.16 -0.71 13.15
N PHE A 236 17.07 -1.89 12.55
CA PHE A 236 18.05 -2.96 12.78
C PHE A 236 18.68 -3.43 11.47
N THR A 237 19.99 -3.20 11.41
CA THR A 237 20.95 -3.63 10.38
C THR A 237 20.90 -2.78 9.09
N PRO A 238 22.02 -2.12 8.69
CA PRO A 238 22.08 -1.31 7.46
C PRO A 238 21.77 -2.10 6.17
N THR A 239 21.81 -3.44 6.23
CA THR A 239 21.41 -4.34 5.14
C THR A 239 19.90 -4.43 4.90
N LEU A 240 19.06 -3.98 5.85
CA LEU A 240 17.59 -4.03 5.75
C LEU A 240 16.94 -2.68 5.43
N ALA A 241 17.69 -1.56 5.41
CA ALA A 241 17.18 -0.23 5.11
C ALA A 241 16.65 -0.06 3.67
N THR A 242 17.05 -0.95 2.76
CA THR A 242 16.58 -0.97 1.37
C THR A 242 15.11 -1.38 1.25
N ALA A 243 14.64 -2.31 2.08
CA ALA A 243 13.27 -2.82 2.04
C ALA A 243 12.21 -1.75 2.34
N PRO A 244 12.26 -0.98 3.45
CA PRO A 244 11.30 0.08 3.73
C PRO A 244 11.39 1.22 2.72
N ALA A 245 12.59 1.58 2.24
CA ALA A 245 12.72 2.57 1.18
C ALA A 245 12.02 2.15 -0.12
N LEU A 246 12.21 0.89 -0.54
CA LEU A 246 11.53 0.34 -1.72
C LEU A 246 10.01 0.27 -1.54
N THR A 247 9.56 -0.05 -0.32
CA THR A 247 8.14 -0.07 0.05
C THR A 247 7.54 1.33 -0.06
N SER A 248 8.14 2.30 0.63
CA SER A 248 7.78 3.73 0.56
C SER A 248 7.73 4.23 -0.88
N ALA A 249 8.76 3.90 -1.67
CA ALA A 249 8.85 4.30 -3.07
C ALA A 249 7.71 3.69 -3.90
N ALA A 250 7.42 2.40 -3.71
CA ALA A 250 6.34 1.71 -4.40
C ALA A 250 4.97 2.28 -4.02
N GLU A 251 4.74 2.64 -2.76
CA GLU A 251 3.46 3.19 -2.30
C GLU A 251 3.24 4.62 -2.79
N LEU A 252 4.25 5.49 -2.67
CA LEU A 252 4.15 6.87 -3.15
C LEU A 252 4.01 6.92 -4.67
N ALA A 253 4.81 6.13 -5.41
CA ALA A 253 4.66 6.00 -6.85
C ALA A 253 3.31 5.39 -7.22
N GLY A 254 2.85 4.39 -6.47
CA GLY A 254 1.55 3.76 -6.63
C GLY A 254 0.41 4.76 -6.48
N CYS A 255 0.42 5.55 -5.41
CA CYS A 255 -0.55 6.60 -5.14
C CYS A 255 -0.52 7.69 -6.21
N LEU A 256 0.66 8.14 -6.62
CA LEU A 256 0.81 9.15 -7.68
C LEU A 256 0.21 8.65 -9.00
N LEU A 257 0.58 7.43 -9.43
CA LEU A 257 0.06 6.84 -10.67
C LEU A 257 -1.45 6.58 -10.61
N LEU A 258 -1.98 6.15 -9.46
CA LEU A 258 -3.42 6.01 -9.22
C LEU A 258 -4.13 7.35 -9.38
N VAL A 259 -3.67 8.40 -8.69
CA VAL A 259 -4.30 9.73 -8.75
C VAL A 259 -4.23 10.29 -10.17
N VAL A 260 -3.07 10.24 -10.81
CA VAL A 260 -2.89 10.74 -12.19
C VAL A 260 -3.74 9.94 -13.18
N GLY A 261 -3.73 8.61 -13.10
CA GLY A 261 -4.51 7.76 -14.00
C GLY A 261 -6.02 7.85 -13.78
N LEU A 262 -6.46 8.19 -12.57
CA LEU A 262 -7.88 8.42 -12.27
C LEU A 262 -8.33 9.81 -12.74
N CYS A 263 -7.50 10.85 -12.59
CA CYS A 263 -7.83 12.22 -12.98
C CYS A 263 -7.63 12.51 -14.49
N GLY A 264 -6.65 11.86 -15.14
CA GLY A 264 -6.26 12.17 -16.52
C GLY A 264 -7.20 11.63 -17.61
N GLY A 265 -8.17 10.78 -17.26
CA GLY A 265 -9.06 10.11 -18.21
C GLY A 265 -10.24 10.96 -18.70
N ARG A 266 -10.03 12.24 -19.02
CA ARG A 266 -11.04 13.02 -19.75
C ARG A 266 -11.01 12.54 -21.20
N PRO A 267 -12.09 11.95 -21.75
CA PRO A 267 -12.22 11.93 -23.18
C PRO A 267 -12.31 13.39 -23.60
N GLU A 268 -11.36 13.86 -24.41
CA GLU A 268 -11.68 14.89 -25.38
C GLU A 268 -12.85 14.34 -26.19
N ARG A 269 -14.07 14.61 -25.74
CA ARG A 269 -15.17 14.82 -26.67
C ARG A 269 -14.73 16.02 -27.47
N THR A 270 -14.00 15.76 -28.54
CA THR A 270 -14.04 16.56 -29.76
C THR A 270 -15.51 16.66 -30.11
N GLY A 271 -16.17 17.67 -29.54
CA GLY A 271 -17.48 18.08 -29.96
C GLY A 271 -17.39 18.38 -31.43
N SER A 272 -18.20 17.66 -32.20
CA SER A 272 -18.92 18.20 -33.35
C SER A 272 -18.16 19.27 -34.13
N ALA A 273 -17.17 18.84 -34.91
CA ALA A 273 -16.90 19.56 -36.15
C ALA A 273 -18.12 19.33 -37.05
N GLY A 274 -18.96 20.35 -37.14
CA GLY A 274 -19.80 20.66 -38.29
C GLY A 274 -20.71 19.53 -38.77
N GLY A 275 -21.90 19.45 -38.18
CA GLY A 275 -23.06 19.26 -39.03
C GLY A 275 -23.15 20.47 -39.95
N GLU A 276 -22.54 20.38 -41.13
CA GLU A 276 -22.74 21.32 -42.21
C GLU A 276 -24.20 21.12 -42.70
N PRO A 277 -25.08 22.12 -42.54
CA PRO A 277 -26.44 22.01 -43.06
C PRO A 277 -26.34 22.01 -44.60
N ALA A 278 -26.85 20.95 -45.22
CA ALA A 278 -26.97 20.87 -46.67
C ALA A 278 -27.78 22.07 -47.19
N PRO A 279 -27.37 22.69 -48.32
CA PRO A 279 -28.16 23.72 -48.96
C PRO A 279 -29.51 23.13 -49.40
N VAL A 280 -30.59 23.74 -48.94
CA VAL A 280 -31.93 23.47 -49.45
C VAL A 280 -32.07 24.26 -50.74
N ASP A 281 -32.00 23.57 -51.87
CA ASP A 281 -32.40 24.12 -53.16
C ASP A 281 -33.93 24.35 -53.16
N GLY A 282 -34.33 25.58 -53.45
CA GLY A 282 -35.72 26.03 -53.61
C GLY A 282 -35.79 27.41 -54.26
#